data_AF-A0A087T1L2-F1
#
_entry.id   AF-A0A087T1L2-F1
#
_cell.length_a   1.000
_cell.length_b   1.000
_cell.length_c   1.000
_cell.angle_alpha   90.00
_cell.angle_beta   90.00
_cell.angle_gamma   90.00
#
_symmetry.space_group_name_H-M   'P 1'
#
loop_
_entity.id
_entity.type
_entity.pdbx_description
1 polymer ?
#
loop_
_entity_poly.entity_id
_entity_poly.type
_entity_poly.pdbx_seq_one_letter_code
_entity_poly.pdbx_strand_id
1 'polypeptide(L)'
;MKDPNLMTARQRSLLESKAQKEKEEIVPVVPETKVLSEEMIQKKIMKAKKRKEQAEEKREKDKKQTIERLLKKSDKPRGVKKTVKKSDVPKVKYIDHEITGRSLSFPPGFQYPLKPQAAKEPPPVILCGVKGCENKKKYSCSKTGVPLCS
;
A
#
# COMPACT_ATOMS: atom_id res chain seq x y z
N MET A 1 -24.67 -4.53 -29.44
CA MET A 1 -23.20 -4.79 -29.40
C MET A 1 -22.57 -3.69 -28.55
N LYS A 2 -21.52 -3.98 -27.76
CA LYS A 2 -20.89 -2.97 -26.88
C LYS A 2 -19.79 -2.23 -27.66
N ASP A 3 -19.73 -0.91 -27.56
CA ASP A 3 -18.78 -0.09 -28.33
C ASP A 3 -17.31 -0.42 -27.99
N PRO A 4 -16.44 -0.72 -28.97
CA PRO A 4 -15.04 -1.09 -28.74
C PRO A 4 -14.21 0.00 -28.05
N ASN A 5 -14.64 1.26 -28.14
CA ASN A 5 -13.94 2.40 -27.57
C ASN A 5 -14.16 2.55 -26.05
N LEU A 6 -15.20 1.90 -25.52
CA LEU A 6 -15.47 1.86 -24.08
C LEU A 6 -14.77 0.68 -23.38
N MET A 7 -14.09 -0.19 -24.13
CA MET A 7 -13.39 -1.36 -23.61
C MET A 7 -11.92 -1.07 -23.29
N THR A 8 -11.44 -1.68 -22.21
CA THR A 8 -10.01 -1.67 -21.89
C THR A 8 -9.21 -2.41 -22.96
N ALA A 9 -7.93 -2.06 -23.13
CA ALA A 9 -7.05 -2.70 -24.12
C ALA A 9 -6.99 -4.23 -23.96
N ARG A 10 -7.05 -4.72 -22.71
CA ARG A 10 -7.07 -6.16 -22.41
C ARG A 10 -8.34 -6.85 -22.91
N GLN A 11 -9.50 -6.21 -22.75
CA GLN A 11 -10.78 -6.75 -23.21
C GLN A 11 -10.86 -6.79 -24.74
N ARG A 12 -10.34 -5.76 -25.41
CA ARG A 12 -10.23 -5.74 -26.89
C ARG A 12 -9.36 -6.89 -27.40
N SER A 13 -8.19 -7.10 -26.79
CA SER A 13 -7.26 -8.17 -27.17
C SER A 13 -7.84 -9.57 -27.00
N LEU A 14 -8.64 -9.81 -25.95
CA LEU A 14 -9.29 -11.11 -25.72
C LEU A 14 -10.37 -11.44 -26.76
N LEU A 15 -11.04 -10.44 -27.31
CA LEU A 15 -12.05 -10.65 -28.37
C LEU A 15 -11.38 -10.89 -29.73
N GLU A 16 -10.30 -10.16 -30.00
CA GLU A 16 -9.53 -10.33 -31.25
C GLU A 16 -8.86 -11.71 -31.31
N SER A 17 -8.30 -12.21 -30.20
CA SER A 17 -7.72 -13.55 -30.14
C SER A 17 -8.76 -14.65 -30.29
N LYS A 18 -9.97 -14.48 -29.73
CA LYS A 18 -11.08 -15.40 -29.97
C LYS A 18 -11.54 -15.40 -31.43
N ALA A 19 -11.67 -14.22 -32.04
CA ALA A 19 -12.07 -14.10 -33.44
C ALA A 19 -11.02 -14.65 -34.42
N GLN A 20 -9.72 -14.55 -34.09
CA GLN A 20 -8.67 -15.21 -34.87
C GLN A 20 -8.74 -16.73 -34.72
N LYS A 21 -8.95 -17.24 -33.51
CA LYS A 21 -9.06 -18.68 -33.26
C LYS A 21 -10.26 -19.31 -33.96
N GLU A 22 -11.42 -18.64 -33.96
CA GLU A 22 -12.60 -19.09 -34.72
C GLU A 22 -12.37 -19.04 -36.24
N LYS A 23 -11.61 -18.06 -36.75
CA LYS A 23 -11.28 -17.98 -38.18
C LYS A 23 -10.29 -19.05 -38.64
N GLU A 24 -9.37 -19.47 -37.78
CA GLU A 24 -8.42 -20.55 -38.11
C GLU A 24 -9.08 -21.93 -38.15
N GLU A 25 -10.19 -22.13 -37.42
CA GLU A 25 -10.85 -23.43 -37.31
C GLU A 25 -11.81 -23.74 -38.50
N ILE A 26 -12.18 -22.75 -39.31
CA ILE A 26 -13.24 -22.87 -40.34
C ILE A 26 -12.68 -22.97 -41.78
N VAL A 27 -11.38 -22.86 -42.01
CA VAL A 27 -10.82 -22.90 -43.37
C VAL A 27 -10.21 -24.28 -43.68
N PRO A 28 -10.89 -25.15 -44.47
CA PRO A 28 -10.26 -26.35 -44.98
C PRO A 28 -9.12 -25.96 -45.93
N VAL A 29 -7.90 -26.33 -45.58
CA VAL A 29 -6.71 -26.13 -46.40
C VAL A 29 -6.78 -27.06 -47.60
N VAL A 30 -7.28 -26.56 -48.73
CA VAL A 30 -7.03 -27.18 -50.03
C VAL A 30 -5.65 -26.68 -50.50
N PRO A 31 -4.61 -27.53 -50.57
CA PRO A 31 -3.32 -27.12 -51.08
C PRO A 31 -3.40 -27.02 -52.60
N GLU A 32 -3.87 -25.87 -53.11
CA GLU A 32 -3.53 -25.48 -54.46
C GLU A 32 -2.01 -25.27 -54.49
N THR A 33 -1.31 -26.14 -55.19
CA THR A 33 0.09 -26.00 -55.59
C THR A 33 0.23 -24.80 -56.51
N LYS A 34 0.07 -23.59 -55.96
CA LYS A 34 0.43 -22.34 -56.61
C LYS A 34 1.94 -22.33 -56.76
N VAL A 35 2.41 -22.85 -57.90
CA VAL A 35 3.74 -22.61 -58.46
C VAL A 35 3.97 -21.10 -58.35
N LEU A 36 4.83 -20.71 -57.42
CA LEU A 36 5.08 -19.29 -57.14
C LEU A 36 5.65 -18.67 -58.41
N SER A 37 4.85 -17.88 -59.11
CA SER A 37 5.31 -17.13 -60.27
C SER A 37 6.53 -16.28 -59.89
N GLU A 38 7.48 -16.13 -60.80
CA GLU A 38 8.74 -15.42 -60.57
C GLU A 38 8.50 -13.99 -60.03
N GLU A 39 7.40 -13.36 -60.45
CA GLU A 39 6.95 -12.06 -59.95
C GLU A 39 6.60 -12.06 -58.45
N MET A 40 6.03 -13.16 -57.94
CA MET A 40 5.71 -13.30 -56.51
C MET A 40 6.99 -13.47 -55.68
N ILE A 41 8.01 -14.11 -56.25
CA ILE A 41 9.34 -14.22 -55.63
C ILE A 41 10.02 -12.85 -55.60
N GLN A 42 9.98 -12.08 -56.69
CA GLN A 42 10.51 -10.72 -56.74
C GLN A 42 9.81 -9.79 -55.73
N LYS A 43 8.47 -9.84 -55.66
CA LYS A 43 7.68 -9.06 -54.68
C LYS A 43 8.03 -9.45 -53.24
N LYS A 44 8.29 -10.74 -52.96
CA LYS A 44 8.76 -11.21 -51.63
C LYS A 44 10.16 -10.69 -51.31
N ILE A 45 11.08 -10.73 -52.26
CA ILE A 45 12.44 -10.20 -52.10
C ILE A 45 12.40 -8.69 -51.82
N MET A 46 11.61 -7.93 -52.56
CA MET A 46 11.46 -6.48 -52.35
C MET A 46 10.85 -6.15 -50.98
N LYS A 47 9.84 -6.91 -50.54
CA LYS A 47 9.26 -6.75 -49.18
C LYS A 47 10.24 -7.13 -48.08
N ALA A 48 11.03 -8.20 -48.26
CA ALA A 48 12.05 -8.60 -47.30
C ALA A 48 13.15 -7.54 -47.17
N LYS A 49 13.61 -6.99 -48.30
CA LYS A 49 14.56 -5.87 -48.35
C LYS A 49 14.02 -4.64 -47.59
N LYS A 50 12.78 -4.25 -47.87
CA LYS A 50 12.13 -3.11 -47.18
C LYS A 50 12.00 -3.32 -45.66
N ARG A 51 11.66 -4.54 -45.21
CA ARG A 51 11.59 -4.87 -43.77
C ARG A 51 12.96 -4.83 -43.11
N LYS A 52 14.01 -5.27 -43.81
CA LYS A 52 15.39 -5.23 -43.32
C LYS A 52 15.87 -3.79 -43.14
N GLU A 53 15.65 -2.95 -44.15
CA GLU A 53 16.01 -1.52 -44.12
C GLU A 53 15.29 -0.78 -42.98
N GLN A 54 13.98 -0.99 -42.81
CA GLN A 54 13.23 -0.40 -41.70
C GLN A 54 13.73 -0.84 -40.32
N ALA A 55 14.14 -2.11 -40.20
CA ALA A 55 14.69 -2.63 -38.95
C ALA A 55 16.07 -2.02 -38.63
N GLU A 56 16.91 -1.83 -39.65
CA GLU A 56 18.22 -1.18 -39.52
C GLU A 56 18.06 0.31 -39.18
N GLU A 57 17.19 1.03 -39.89
CA GLU A 57 16.89 2.45 -39.63
C GLU A 57 16.36 2.65 -38.21
N LYS A 58 15.47 1.76 -37.74
CA LYS A 58 14.96 1.81 -36.36
C LYS A 58 16.06 1.56 -35.34
N ARG A 59 16.94 0.57 -35.57
CA ARG A 59 18.09 0.30 -34.69
C ARG A 59 19.03 1.50 -34.62
N GLU A 60 19.30 2.17 -35.75
CA GLU A 60 20.15 3.36 -35.76
C GLU A 60 19.50 4.55 -35.06
N LYS A 61 18.19 4.78 -35.27
CA LYS A 61 17.44 5.81 -34.55
C LYS A 61 17.42 5.54 -33.05
N ASP A 62 17.18 4.31 -32.62
CA ASP A 62 17.18 3.93 -31.21
C ASP A 62 18.57 4.11 -30.58
N LYS A 63 19.64 3.74 -31.30
CA LYS A 63 21.03 4.02 -30.87
C LYS A 63 21.28 5.52 -30.72
N LYS A 64 20.91 6.32 -31.72
CA LYS A 64 21.07 7.79 -31.69
C LYS A 64 20.27 8.43 -30.55
N GLN A 65 19.00 8.04 -30.36
CA GLN A 65 18.19 8.52 -29.24
C GLN A 65 18.75 8.11 -27.88
N THR A 66 19.33 6.91 -27.78
CA THR A 66 19.98 6.46 -26.54
C THR A 66 21.23 7.29 -26.25
N ILE A 67 22.07 7.53 -27.26
CA ILE A 67 23.24 8.40 -27.15
C ILE A 67 22.83 9.81 -26.75
N GLU A 68 21.80 10.37 -27.38
CA GLU A 68 21.28 11.70 -27.06
C GLU A 68 20.73 11.75 -25.62
N ARG A 69 19.97 10.75 -25.18
CA ARG A 69 19.49 10.66 -23.79
C ARG A 69 20.62 10.55 -22.77
N LEU A 70 21.71 9.86 -23.10
CA LEU A 70 22.87 9.69 -22.21
C LEU A 70 23.74 10.95 -22.17
N LEU A 71 23.99 11.60 -23.31
CA LEU A 71 24.78 12.83 -23.41
C LEU A 71 24.02 14.05 -22.89
N LYS A 72 22.69 14.06 -23.00
CA LYS A 72 21.84 15.09 -22.42
C LYS A 72 21.89 14.95 -20.90
N LYS A 73 22.86 15.63 -20.28
CA LYS A 73 22.93 15.87 -18.84
C LYS A 73 21.53 16.29 -18.39
N SER A 74 20.89 15.45 -17.60
CA SER A 74 19.59 15.75 -17.05
C SER A 74 19.75 16.90 -16.06
N ASP A 75 19.53 18.14 -16.50
CA ASP A 75 19.35 19.30 -15.59
C ASP A 75 18.13 19.14 -14.68
N LYS A 76 17.29 18.14 -14.98
CA LYS A 76 16.19 17.73 -14.13
C LYS A 76 16.70 16.67 -13.17
N PRO A 77 16.82 16.97 -11.85
CA PRO A 77 17.12 15.93 -10.90
C PRO A 77 16.05 14.85 -11.04
N ARG A 78 16.46 13.62 -11.37
CA ARG A 78 15.61 12.43 -11.23
C ARG A 78 14.96 12.57 -9.87
N GLY A 79 13.63 12.64 -9.86
CA GLY A 79 12.85 12.91 -8.66
C GLY A 79 13.22 11.93 -7.56
N VAL A 80 14.21 12.30 -6.73
CA VAL A 80 14.23 11.94 -5.34
C VAL A 80 12.86 12.38 -4.90
N LYS A 81 11.95 11.42 -4.71
CA LYS A 81 10.66 11.69 -4.08
C LYS A 81 11.05 12.43 -2.82
N LYS A 82 10.91 13.76 -2.82
CA LYS A 82 11.10 14.57 -1.65
C LYS A 82 10.11 13.92 -0.69
N THR A 83 10.62 13.15 0.26
CA THR A 83 9.81 12.67 1.37
C THR A 83 9.19 13.94 1.87
N VAL A 84 7.89 14.09 1.63
CA VAL A 84 7.14 15.26 2.06
C VAL A 84 7.44 15.30 3.53
N LYS A 85 8.27 16.28 3.95
CA LYS A 85 8.67 16.40 5.34
C LYS A 85 7.34 16.54 6.06
N LYS A 86 6.91 15.47 6.74
CA LYS A 86 5.69 15.50 7.54
C LYS A 86 5.88 16.73 8.41
N SER A 87 4.93 17.66 8.33
CA SER A 87 4.99 18.94 9.03
C SER A 87 5.53 18.70 10.44
N ASP A 88 6.48 19.55 10.83
CA ASP A 88 7.12 19.51 12.14
C ASP A 88 6.12 19.97 13.20
N VAL A 89 5.11 19.13 13.42
CA VAL A 89 4.09 19.34 14.43
C VAL A 89 4.56 18.58 15.65
N PRO A 90 4.62 19.22 16.83
CA PRO A 90 4.96 18.54 18.07
C PRO A 90 3.99 17.36 18.29
N LYS A 91 4.54 16.15 18.37
CA LYS A 91 3.79 14.89 18.53
C LYS A 91 4.31 14.12 19.74
N VAL A 92 3.40 13.63 20.56
CA VAL A 92 3.71 12.63 21.59
C VAL A 92 3.98 11.29 20.89
N LYS A 93 5.06 10.59 21.25
CA LYS A 93 5.36 9.26 20.71
C LYS A 93 5.31 8.22 21.82
N TYR A 94 4.57 7.15 21.58
CA TYR A 94 4.60 5.93 22.37
C TYR A 94 5.67 4.98 21.80
N ILE A 95 6.47 4.43 22.68
CA ILE A 95 7.59 3.55 22.36
C ILE A 95 7.39 2.27 23.18
N ASP A 96 7.24 1.14 22.48
CA ASP A 96 7.14 -0.18 23.10
C ASP A 96 8.38 -1.00 22.70
N HIS A 97 9.19 -1.34 23.69
CA HIS A 97 10.35 -2.20 23.53
C HIS A 97 10.23 -3.38 24.48
N GLU A 98 10.33 -4.61 23.97
CA GLU A 98 10.21 -5.81 24.80
C GLU A 98 11.28 -5.90 25.91
N ILE A 99 12.47 -5.36 25.66
CA ILE A 99 13.61 -5.44 26.60
C ILE A 99 13.66 -4.22 27.52
N THR A 100 13.46 -3.02 26.98
CA THR A 100 13.59 -1.74 27.70
C THR A 100 12.29 -1.31 28.38
N GLY A 101 11.17 -1.94 28.03
CA GLY A 101 9.84 -1.60 28.49
C GLY A 101 9.16 -0.54 27.62
N ARG A 102 8.12 0.08 28.19
CA ARG A 102 7.23 1.03 27.50
C ARG A 102 7.50 2.44 27.98
N SER A 103 7.61 3.37 27.05
CA SER A 103 7.84 4.79 27.36
C SER A 103 7.01 5.73 26.50
N LEU A 104 6.72 6.92 27.03
CA LEU A 104 6.05 8.01 26.34
C LEU A 104 7.01 9.20 26.26
N SER A 105 7.26 9.68 25.04
CA SER A 105 8.07 10.87 24.79
C SER A 105 7.20 12.06 24.42
N PHE A 106 7.45 13.19 25.07
CA PHE A 106 6.70 14.43 24.89
C PHE A 106 7.57 15.50 24.22
N PRO A 107 7.01 16.33 23.33
CA PRO A 107 7.72 17.47 22.74
C PRO A 107 8.16 18.49 23.81
N PRO A 108 9.25 19.24 23.57
CA PRO A 108 9.65 20.32 24.47
C PRO A 108 8.52 21.37 24.58
N GLY A 109 8.25 21.83 25.80
CA GLY A 109 7.17 22.79 26.10
C GLY A 109 5.78 22.17 26.30
N PHE A 110 5.61 20.86 26.09
CA PHE A 110 4.36 20.18 26.41
C PHE A 110 4.30 19.80 27.90
N GLN A 111 3.27 20.25 28.62
CA GLN A 111 3.05 19.84 30.01
C GLN A 111 2.43 18.44 30.06
N TYR A 112 2.94 17.60 30.95
CA TYR A 112 2.37 16.26 31.16
C TYR A 112 0.91 16.39 31.64
N PRO A 113 -0.06 15.70 31.02
CA PRO A 113 -1.48 15.97 31.24
C PRO A 113 -1.98 15.51 32.62
N LEU A 114 -1.31 14.53 33.23
CA LEU A 114 -1.70 14.03 34.55
C LEU A 114 -0.94 14.80 35.62
N LYS A 115 -1.68 15.29 36.61
CA LYS A 115 -1.07 15.88 37.80
C LYS A 115 -0.54 14.75 38.69
N PRO A 116 0.62 14.92 39.33
CA PRO A 116 1.09 13.98 40.34
C PRO A 116 0.06 13.93 41.46
N GLN A 117 -0.39 12.72 41.79
CA GLN A 117 -1.36 12.49 42.87
C GLN A 117 -0.75 11.52 43.87
N ALA A 118 -0.77 11.89 45.15
CA ALA A 118 -0.43 10.97 46.23
C ALA A 118 -1.53 9.93 46.40
N ALA A 119 -1.15 8.71 46.79
CA ALA A 119 -2.11 7.70 47.19
C ALA A 119 -2.99 8.25 48.33
N LYS A 120 -4.30 8.09 48.23
CA LYS A 120 -5.20 8.42 49.33
C LYS A 120 -4.97 7.41 50.45
N GLU A 121 -4.80 7.92 51.67
CA GLU A 121 -4.72 7.05 52.84
C GLU A 121 -6.01 6.23 53.00
N PRO A 122 -5.91 4.95 53.43
CA PRO A 122 -7.10 4.15 53.68
C PRO A 122 -7.92 4.79 54.81
N PRO A 123 -9.27 4.71 54.75
CA PRO A 123 -10.10 5.19 55.83
C PRO A 123 -9.77 4.43 57.13
N PRO A 124 -9.88 5.09 58.29
CA PRO A 124 -9.60 4.45 59.57
C PRO A 124 -10.56 3.28 59.82
N VAL A 125 -10.07 2.25 60.52
CA VAL A 125 -10.86 1.08 60.89
C VAL A 125 -11.93 1.48 61.90
N ILE A 126 -13.20 1.24 61.57
CA ILE A 126 -14.33 1.52 62.46
C ILE A 126 -14.52 0.32 63.40
N LEU A 127 -14.53 0.59 64.71
CA LEU A 127 -14.78 -0.41 65.75
C LEU A 127 -16.28 -0.55 66.06
N CYS A 128 -16.63 -1.62 66.78
CA CYS A 128 -17.97 -1.84 67.30
C CYS A 128 -18.37 -0.73 68.29
N GLY A 129 -19.60 -0.24 68.20
CA GLY A 129 -20.13 0.83 69.06
C GLY A 129 -20.64 0.35 70.42
N VAL A 130 -20.50 -0.94 70.74
CA VAL A 130 -20.88 -1.51 72.04
C VAL A 130 -19.78 -1.22 73.06
N LYS A 131 -20.15 -0.69 74.23
CA LYS A 131 -19.21 -0.37 75.32
C LYS A 131 -18.41 -1.62 75.70
N GLY A 132 -17.08 -1.54 75.60
CA GLY A 132 -16.16 -2.65 75.91
C GLY A 132 -15.87 -3.61 74.75
N CYS A 133 -16.34 -3.33 73.53
CA CYS A 133 -16.07 -4.17 72.36
C CYS A 133 -15.03 -3.52 71.43
N GLU A 134 -13.88 -4.18 71.24
CA GLU A 134 -12.79 -3.72 70.37
C GLU A 134 -12.81 -4.39 68.98
N ASN A 135 -13.88 -5.14 68.68
CA ASN A 135 -14.00 -5.84 67.41
C ASN A 135 -14.24 -4.85 66.26
N LYS A 136 -13.68 -5.17 65.08
CA LYS A 136 -13.93 -4.41 63.85
C LYS A 136 -15.41 -4.49 63.46
N LYS A 137 -15.96 -3.38 62.95
CA LYS A 137 -17.31 -3.31 62.40
C LYS A 137 -17.50 -4.36 61.29
N LYS A 138 -18.54 -5.18 61.39
CA LYS A 138 -19.01 -6.07 60.31
C LYS A 138 -20.19 -5.45 59.55
N TYR A 139 -21.11 -4.81 60.27
CA TYR A 139 -22.28 -4.17 59.67
C TYR A 139 -22.69 -2.92 60.46
N SER A 140 -23.60 -2.12 59.89
CA SER A 140 -24.28 -1.02 60.59
C SER A 140 -25.73 -1.41 60.81
N CYS A 141 -26.25 -1.19 62.00
CA CYS A 141 -27.70 -1.27 62.22
C CYS A 141 -28.40 -0.14 61.44
N SER A 142 -29.38 -0.47 60.59
CA SER A 142 -30.10 0.54 59.78
C SER A 142 -30.97 1.49 60.60
N LYS A 143 -31.47 1.03 61.76
CA LYS A 143 -32.33 1.83 62.64
C LYS A 143 -31.55 2.74 63.58
N THR A 144 -30.41 2.28 64.09
CA THR A 144 -29.62 3.02 65.09
C THR A 144 -28.34 3.62 64.54
N GLY A 145 -27.91 3.25 63.33
CA GLY A 145 -26.65 3.69 62.71
C GLY A 145 -25.39 3.09 63.34
N VAL A 146 -25.51 2.40 64.48
CA VAL A 146 -24.38 1.92 65.28
C VAL A 146 -23.60 0.82 64.54
N PRO A 147 -22.25 0.89 64.51
CA PRO A 147 -21.42 -0.18 63.97
C PRO A 147 -21.43 -1.40 64.92
N LEU A 148 -21.72 -2.59 64.38
CA LEU A 148 -21.79 -3.84 65.13
C LEU A 148 -20.88 -4.91 64.52
N CYS A 149 -20.46 -5.86 65.35
CA CYS A 149 -19.50 -6.92 64.99
C CYS A 149 -20.10 -8.34 64.94
N SER A 150 -21.35 -8.53 65.37
CA SER A 150 -22.05 -9.83 65.43
C SER A 150 -23.51 -9.66 65.12
#